data_AF-A0A5K1E964-F1
#
_entry.id   AF-A0A5K1E964-F1
#
_cell.length_a   1.000
_cell.length_b   1.000
_cell.length_c   1.000
_cell.angle_alpha   90.00
_cell.angle_beta   90.00
_cell.angle_gamma   90.00
#
_symmetry.space_group_name_H-M   'P 1'
#
loop_
_entity.id
_entity.type
_entity.pdbx_description
1 polymer ?
#
loop_
_entity_poly.entity_id
_entity_poly.type
_entity_poly.pdbx_seq_one_letter_code
_entity_poly.pdbx_strand_id
1 'polypeptide(L)' 'SYFGANVLHPRTIIPVMRYNIPIVIRNVFNHSSPGTTICHPSADENEESSLNAVVKGFATIDNLALVNVEG' A
#
# COMPACT_ATOMS: atom_id res chain seq x y z
N SER A 1 -1.01 -4.16 1.22
CA SER A 1 -1.16 -4.62 -0.16
C SER A 1 -2.14 -5.78 -0.19
N TYR A 2 -3.37 -5.55 -0.66
CA TYR A 2 -4.42 -6.59 -0.67
C TYR A 2 -4.68 -7.14 -2.08
N PHE A 3 -4.38 -6.37 -3.13
CA PHE A 3 -4.76 -6.69 -4.50
C PHE A 3 -3.62 -6.77 -5.52
N GLY A 4 -2.38 -6.41 -5.17
CA GLY A 4 -1.28 -6.35 -6.15
C GLY A 4 0.12 -6.73 -5.64
N ALA A 5 0.30 -6.90 -4.32
CA ALA A 5 1.57 -7.37 -3.77
C ALA A 5 1.35 -8.32 -2.60
N ASN A 6 2.02 -9.48 -2.64
CA ASN A 6 1.92 -10.57 -1.65
C ASN A 6 2.73 -10.26 -0.39
N VAL A 7 2.46 -9.14 0.27
CA VAL A 7 3.31 -8.65 1.39
C VAL A 7 2.50 -8.40 2.66
N LEU A 8 1.38 -7.67 2.61
CA LEU A 8 0.65 -7.25 3.81
C LEU A 8 -0.88 -7.30 3.64
N HIS A 9 -1.52 -8.20 4.38
CA HIS A 9 -2.97 -8.22 4.50
C HIS A 9 -3.47 -7.03 5.33
N PRO A 10 -4.55 -6.32 4.93
CA PRO A 10 -5.04 -5.13 5.65
C PRO A 10 -5.24 -5.37 7.16
N ARG A 11 -5.75 -6.54 7.53
CA ARG A 11 -6.00 -6.90 8.94
C ARG A 11 -4.76 -6.84 9.83
N THR A 12 -3.56 -7.07 9.28
CA THR A 12 -2.32 -7.08 10.08
C THR A 12 -1.72 -5.68 10.25
N ILE A 13 -2.07 -4.72 9.40
CA ILE A 13 -1.52 -3.35 9.43
C ILE A 13 -2.40 -2.35 10.18
N ILE A 14 -3.69 -2.66 10.40
CA ILE A 14 -4.66 -1.81 11.12
C ILE A 14 -4.11 -1.24 12.45
N PRO A 15 -3.53 -2.03 13.38
CA PRO A 15 -3.08 -1.47 14.65
C PRO A 15 -1.94 -0.46 14.44
N VAL A 16 -0.99 -0.78 13.57
CA VAL A 16 0.19 0.05 13.29
C VAL A 16 -0.22 1.39 12.64
N MET A 17 -1.21 1.34 11.74
CA MET A 17 -1.80 2.54 11.15
C MET A 17 -2.53 3.42 12.19
N ARG A 18 -3.25 2.82 13.16
CA ARG A 18 -3.96 3.59 14.20
C ARG A 18 -3.03 4.38 15.12
N TYR A 19 -1.82 3.87 15.34
CA TYR A 19 -0.81 4.53 16.15
C TYR A 19 0.14 5.41 15.32
N ASN A 20 -0.15 5.64 14.04
CA ASN A 20 0.69 6.42 13.11
C ASN A 20 2.15 5.96 13.10
N ILE A 21 2.39 4.66 13.26
CA ILE A 21 3.74 4.09 13.24
C ILE A 21 4.11 3.83 11.77
N PRO A 22 5.23 4.38 11.27
CA PRO A 22 5.67 4.16 9.89
C PRO A 22 6.10 2.71 9.66
N ILE A 23 5.66 2.11 8.55
CA ILE A 23 6.01 0.75 8.16
C ILE A 23 7.00 0.82 7.00
N VAL A 24 8.13 0.12 7.10
CA VAL A 24 9.10 0.01 6.00
C VAL A 24 9.15 -1.43 5.50
N ILE A 25 8.78 -1.64 4.24
CA ILE A 25 8.91 -2.91 3.52
C ILE A 25 10.30 -2.94 2.88
N ARG A 26 11.15 -3.90 3.27
CA ARG A 26 12.49 -4.07 2.71
C ARG A 26 12.64 -5.40 1.99
N ASN A 27 13.61 -5.46 1.08
CA ASN A 27 14.02 -6.70 0.44
C ASN A 27 15.07 -7.41 1.31
N VAL A 28 14.75 -8.61 1.81
CA VAL A 28 15.66 -9.44 2.63
C VAL A 28 16.87 -9.98 1.85
N PHE A 29 16.80 -10.03 0.52
CA PHE A 29 17.92 -10.43 -0.34
C PHE A 29 18.81 -9.24 -0.74
N ASN A 30 18.34 -8.00 -0.54
CA ASN A 30 19.09 -6.79 -0.86
C ASN A 30 18.80 -5.68 0.17
N HIS A 31 19.50 -5.74 1.30
CA HIS A 31 19.34 -4.80 2.42
C HIS A 31 19.73 -3.35 2.10
N SER A 32 20.53 -3.12 1.06
CA SER A 32 20.92 -1.78 0.62
C SER A 32 19.82 -1.06 -0.17
N SER A 33 18.77 -1.79 -0.58
CA SER A 33 17.64 -1.18 -1.28
C SER A 33 16.77 -0.33 -0.32
N PRO A 34 16.31 0.86 -0.75
CA PRO A 34 15.54 1.77 0.10
C PRO A 34 14.16 1.21 0.50
N GLY A 35 13.63 0.24 -0.25
CA GLY A 35 12.35 -0.40 0.07
C GLY A 35 11.14 0.49 -0.20
N THR A 36 10.01 0.18 0.45
CA THR A 36 8.76 0.95 0.37
C THR A 36 8.31 1.37 1.76
N THR A 37 8.19 2.67 1.98
CA THR A 37 7.72 3.22 3.25
C THR A 37 6.23 3.54 3.16
N ILE A 38 5.45 3.05 4.12
CA ILE A 38 4.03 3.32 4.30
C ILE A 38 3.89 4.20 5.55
N CYS A 39 3.54 5.46 5.33
CA CYS A 39 3.32 6.44 6.39
C CYS A 39 1.94 7.08 6.22
N HIS A 40 1.41 7.62 7.32
CA HIS A 40 0.32 8.58 7.22
C HIS A 40 0.88 9.88 6.63
N PRO A 41 0.20 10.52 5.65
CA PRO A 41 0.61 11.85 5.20
C PRO A 41 0.58 12.78 6.41
N SER A 42 1.73 13.38 6.76
CA SER A 42 1.80 14.40 7.80
C SER A 42 1.24 15.71 7.27
N ALA A 43 0.47 16.42 8.09
CA ALA A 43 -0.06 17.74 7.77
C ALA A 43 1.02 18.80 7.46
N ASP A 44 2.29 18.50 7.77
CA ASP A 44 3.44 19.42 7.61
C ASP A 44 4.34 19.10 6.40
N GLU A 45 4.00 18.10 5.58
CA GLU A 45 4.69 17.91 4.29
C GLU A 45 4.07 18.86 3.27
N ASN A 46 4.65 20.06 3.17
CA ASN A 46 4.38 21.08 2.15
C ASN A 46 3.83 20.47 0.86
N GLU A 47 2.54 20.73 0.62
CA GLU A 47 1.70 20.20 -0.48
C GLU A 47 2.21 20.52 -1.89
N GLU A 48 3.38 21.17 -2.01
CA GLU A 48 3.94 21.68 -3.27
C GLU A 48 4.95 20.74 -3.94
N SER A 49 5.43 19.68 -3.28
CA SER A 49 6.45 18.77 -3.87
C SER A 49 6.14 17.27 -3.86
N SER A 50 5.08 16.83 -3.20
CA SER A 50 4.70 15.40 -3.16
C SER A 50 3.75 15.00 -4.29
N LEU A 51 4.16 15.30 -5.54
CA LEU A 51 3.79 14.57 -6.75
C LEU A 51 2.28 14.33 -6.92
N ASN A 52 1.65 15.20 -7.73
CA ASN A 52 0.35 15.08 -8.41
C ASN A 52 0.23 13.82 -9.31
N ALA A 53 0.63 12.67 -8.82
CA ALA A 53 0.41 11.39 -9.46
C ALA A 53 -1.05 11.00 -9.19
N VAL A 54 -1.92 11.30 -10.16
CA VAL A 54 -3.33 10.87 -10.18
C VAL A 54 -3.43 9.34 -10.02
N VAL A 55 -2.41 8.62 -10.48
CA VAL A 55 -2.30 7.16 -10.38
C VAL A 55 -1.08 6.80 -9.53
N LYS A 56 -1.32 6.09 -8.41
CA LYS A 56 -0.26 5.61 -7.50
C LYS A 56 0.23 4.20 -7.81
N GLY A 57 -0.50 3.42 -8.59
CA GLY A 57 -0.10 2.07 -8.99
C GLY A 57 -1.23 1.29 -9.67
N PHE A 58 -0.86 0.18 -10.30
CA PHE A 58 -1.78 -0.79 -10.89
C PHE A 58 -1.72 -2.10 -10.10
N ALA A 59 -2.84 -2.81 -10.06
CA ALA A 59 -2.95 -4.12 -9.45
C ALA A 59 -3.77 -5.02 -10.38
N THR A 60 -3.31 -6.25 -10.56
CA THR A 60 -3.99 -7.27 -11.37
C THR A 60 -4.41 -8.41 -10.46
N ILE A 61 -5.65 -8.87 -10.62
CA ILE A 61 -6.21 -9.99 -9.88
C ILE A 61 -6.62 -11.04 -10.89
N ASP A 62 -5.96 -12.19 -10.83
CA ASP A 62 -6.25 -13.30 -11.72
C ASP A 62 -7.35 -14.21 -11.13
N ASN A 63 -7.94 -15.06 -11.97
CA ASN A 63 -8.93 -16.08 -11.59
C ASN A 63 -10.19 -15.53 -10.88
N LEU A 64 -10.72 -14.39 -11.35
CA LEU A 64 -11.98 -13.83 -10.86
C LEU A 64 -13.19 -14.49 -11.55
N ALA A 65 -14.19 -14.90 -10.79
CA ALA A 65 -15.51 -15.28 -11.30
C ALA A 65 -16.54 -14.20 -10.95
N LEU A 66 -17.27 -13.70 -11.96
CA LEU A 66 -18.38 -12.78 -11.77
C LEU A 66 -19.69 -13.57 -11.76
N VAL A 67 -20.45 -13.46 -10.67
CA VAL A 67 -21.77 -14.07 -10.55
C VAL A 67 -22.80 -12.94 -10.47
N ASN A 68 -23.69 -12.87 -11.45
CA ASN A 68 -24.82 -11.95 -11.46
C ASN A 68 -26.10 -12.70 -11.10
N VAL A 69 -26.90 -12.16 -10.18
CA VAL A 69 -28.19 -12.74 -9.76
C VAL A 69 -29.26 -11.69 -9.97
N GLU A 70 -30.28 -12.01 -10.76
CA GLU A 70 -31.42 -11.16 -11.05
C GLU A 70 -32.74 -11.92 -10.90
N GLY A 71 -33.77 -11.21 -10.44
CA GLY A 71 -35.11 -11.70 -10.14
C GLY A 71 -35.99 -10.58 -9.61
#